data_AF-A0A1W1XE13-F1
#
_entry.id   AF-A0A1W1XE13-F1
#
_cell.length_a   1.000
_cell.length_b   1.000
_cell.length_c   1.000
_cell.angle_alpha   90.00
_cell.angle_beta   90.00
_cell.angle_gamma   90.00
#
_symmetry.space_group_name_H-M   'P 1'
#
loop_
_entity.id
_entity.type
_entity.pdbx_description
1 polymer ?
#
loop_
_entity_poly.entity_id
_entity_poly.type
_entity_poly.pdbx_seq_one_letter_code
_entity_poly.pdbx_strand_id
1 'polypeptide(L)'
;MNYKLNVAGTDIKPFIALDHFSETLVVKDAVYNDIKQNKDKTNIVNITGYILKNDFKAEKFVSDLQKNMTKESNVLTFYEHYKDGLKLLGMMAFIGLFIGLLFITATGSIIYFKLTMEAREDKSKFMTLSKIGVSRDEIRTAVSKELLILFGAPFLVAAINTYPATIALGHMLALKLMNIYIIILIIYAAIYCIYYFATLKTYMKIVSE
;
A
#
# COMPACT_ATOMS: atom_id res chain seq x y z
N MET A 1 -23.13 28.45 -23.51
CA MET A 1 -22.17 29.53 -23.83
C MET A 1 -20.82 28.91 -24.14
N ASN A 2 -20.31 29.08 -25.37
CA ASN A 2 -19.00 28.58 -25.78
C ASN A 2 -17.97 29.69 -25.61
N TYR A 3 -17.35 29.78 -24.43
CA TYR A 3 -16.20 30.64 -24.23
C TYR A 3 -14.99 30.00 -24.90
N LYS A 4 -14.40 30.67 -25.89
CA LYS A 4 -13.08 30.29 -26.42
C LYS A 4 -12.01 30.96 -25.57
N LEU A 5 -11.51 30.25 -24.57
CA LEU A 5 -10.46 30.73 -23.66
C LEU A 5 -9.11 30.20 -24.12
N ASN A 6 -8.12 31.08 -24.22
CA ASN A 6 -6.72 30.69 -24.42
C ASN A 6 -6.06 30.54 -23.04
N VAL A 7 -5.36 29.43 -22.83
CA VAL A 7 -4.65 29.15 -21.58
C VAL A 7 -3.43 30.06 -21.48
N ALA A 8 -3.41 30.96 -20.50
CA ALA A 8 -2.28 31.87 -20.26
C ALA A 8 -1.20 31.27 -19.35
N GLY A 9 -1.55 30.25 -18.55
CA GLY A 9 -0.65 29.57 -17.63
C GLY A 9 -1.37 28.45 -16.89
N THR A 10 -0.60 27.58 -16.25
CA THR A 10 -1.11 26.46 -15.43
C THR A 10 -0.36 26.41 -14.10
N ASP A 11 -1.08 26.09 -13.03
CA ASP A 11 -0.50 25.79 -11.72
C ASP A 11 -1.17 24.52 -11.18
N ILE A 12 -0.39 23.71 -10.48
CA ILE A 12 -0.84 22.48 -9.82
C ILE A 12 -1.23 22.72 -8.36
N LYS A 13 -0.95 23.90 -7.82
CA LYS A 13 -1.34 24.26 -6.46
C LYS A 13 -2.85 24.45 -6.39
N PRO A 14 -3.55 23.70 -5.51
CA PRO A 14 -4.98 23.87 -5.33
C PRO A 14 -5.26 25.26 -4.74
N PHE A 15 -6.19 25.97 -5.36
CA PHE A 15 -6.59 27.33 -4.93
C PHE A 15 -7.46 27.32 -3.67
N ILE A 16 -8.21 26.23 -3.47
CA ILE A 16 -9.06 25.98 -2.28
C ILE A 16 -8.55 24.70 -1.63
N ALA A 17 -8.53 24.65 -0.30
CA ALA A 17 -8.02 23.53 0.47
C ALA A 17 -8.56 22.18 -0.03
N LEU A 18 -7.69 21.40 -0.68
CA LEU A 18 -7.83 19.98 -1.03
C LEU A 18 -9.06 19.57 -1.87
N ASP A 19 -9.77 20.49 -2.53
CA ASP A 19 -10.82 20.13 -3.49
C ASP A 19 -10.21 19.77 -4.85
N HIS A 20 -9.47 18.66 -4.88
CA HIS A 20 -8.80 18.10 -6.05
C HIS A 20 -9.75 17.58 -7.13
N PHE A 21 -11.06 17.72 -6.95
CA PHE A 21 -12.06 17.08 -7.82
C PHE A 21 -12.57 17.97 -8.95
N SER A 22 -12.18 19.25 -9.00
CA SER A 22 -12.57 20.12 -10.12
C SER A 22 -11.40 20.97 -10.64
N GLU A 23 -11.25 21.00 -11.96
CA GLU A 23 -10.36 21.93 -12.63
C GLU A 23 -10.79 23.36 -12.29
N THR A 24 -9.93 24.10 -11.59
CA THR A 24 -10.18 25.50 -11.28
C THR A 24 -9.68 26.37 -12.43
N LEU A 25 -10.60 27.07 -13.08
CA LEU A 25 -10.29 28.01 -14.15
C LEU A 25 -10.25 29.44 -13.60
N VAL A 26 -9.07 30.06 -13.62
CA VAL A 26 -8.93 31.50 -13.34
C VAL A 26 -9.18 32.26 -14.64
N VAL A 27 -10.22 33.08 -14.66
CA VAL A 27 -10.65 33.85 -15.85
C VAL A 27 -10.45 35.35 -15.62
N LYS A 28 -10.37 36.11 -16.72
CA LYS A 28 -10.33 37.59 -16.66
C LYS A 28 -11.64 38.15 -16.10
N ASP A 29 -11.55 39.31 -15.45
CA ASP A 29 -12.70 40.01 -14.84
C ASP A 29 -13.88 40.19 -15.79
N ALA A 30 -13.62 40.48 -17.06
CA ALA A 30 -14.67 40.63 -18.08
C ALA A 30 -15.50 39.35 -18.25
N VAL A 31 -14.84 38.19 -18.29
CA VAL A 31 -15.49 36.87 -18.44
C VAL A 31 -16.20 36.49 -17.14
N TYR A 32 -15.58 36.75 -15.98
CA TYR A 32 -16.21 36.54 -14.68
C TYR A 32 -17.51 37.35 -14.53
N ASN A 33 -17.47 38.64 -14.89
CA ASN A 33 -18.63 39.53 -14.81
C ASN A 33 -19.75 39.13 -15.76
N ASP A 34 -19.43 38.64 -16.96
CA ASP A 34 -20.40 38.10 -17.91
C ASP A 34 -21.10 36.84 -17.38
N ILE A 35 -20.31 35.88 -16.86
CA ILE A 35 -20.84 34.65 -16.24
C ILE A 35 -21.75 34.98 -15.05
N LYS A 36 -21.36 35.96 -14.23
CA LYS A 36 -22.13 36.41 -13.07
C LYS A 36 -23.47 37.04 -13.44
N GLN A 37 -23.58 37.67 -14.61
CA GLN A 37 -24.82 38.31 -15.09
C GLN A 37 -25.74 37.33 -15.82
N ASN A 38 -25.17 36.34 -16.54
CA ASN A 38 -25.90 35.49 -17.47
C ASN A 38 -26.21 34.05 -16.98
N LYS A 39 -25.81 33.67 -15.76
CA LYS A 39 -26.17 32.36 -15.15
C LYS A 39 -27.21 32.49 -14.05
N ASP A 40 -27.99 31.41 -13.89
CA ASP A 40 -28.83 31.19 -12.72
C ASP A 40 -27.99 31.33 -11.43
N LYS A 41 -28.40 32.28 -10.58
CA LYS A 41 -27.69 32.64 -9.33
C LYS A 41 -27.75 31.55 -8.25
N THR A 42 -28.43 30.43 -8.52
CA THR A 42 -28.75 29.38 -7.56
C THR A 42 -27.54 28.57 -7.07
N ASN A 43 -26.40 28.62 -7.78
CA ASN A 43 -25.18 27.86 -7.41
C ASN A 43 -23.91 28.74 -7.25
N ILE A 44 -24.04 30.02 -6.91
CA ILE A 44 -22.86 30.89 -6.66
C ILE A 44 -22.53 30.89 -5.17
N VAL A 45 -21.34 30.39 -4.82
CA VAL A 45 -20.81 30.40 -3.44
C VAL A 45 -19.62 31.37 -3.37
N ASN A 46 -19.67 32.31 -2.42
CA ASN A 46 -18.54 33.20 -2.14
C ASN A 46 -17.67 32.57 -1.04
N ILE A 47 -16.39 32.38 -1.34
CA ILE A 47 -15.42 31.81 -0.41
C ILE A 47 -14.33 32.87 -0.15
N THR A 48 -14.03 33.14 1.12
CA THR A 48 -12.89 33.98 1.52
C THR A 48 -11.82 33.07 2.10
N GLY A 49 -10.65 33.04 1.49
CA GLY A 49 -9.51 32.24 1.93
C GLY A 49 -8.38 33.09 2.49
N TYR A 50 -7.63 32.52 3.43
CA TYR A 50 -6.38 33.08 3.94
C TYR A 50 -5.25 32.09 3.67
N ILE A 51 -4.12 32.57 3.16
CA ILE A 51 -2.92 31.75 2.90
C ILE A 51 -1.95 31.98 4.06
N LEU A 52 -1.51 30.92 4.75
CA LEU A 52 -0.45 31.05 5.74
C LEU A 52 0.90 30.75 5.08
N LYS A 53 1.98 31.28 5.68
CA LYS A 53 3.35 31.01 5.19
C LYS A 53 3.74 29.54 5.35
N ASN A 54 3.14 28.82 6.30
CA ASN A 54 3.43 27.41 6.55
C ASN A 54 2.18 26.68 7.08
N ASP A 55 1.32 26.29 6.15
CA ASP A 55 0.04 25.64 6.48
C ASP A 55 0.24 24.26 7.16
N PHE A 56 1.36 23.58 6.92
CA PHE A 56 1.70 22.29 7.53
C PHE A 56 1.99 22.37 9.04
N LYS A 57 2.35 23.55 9.55
CA LYS A 57 2.65 23.77 10.98
C LYS A 57 1.61 24.66 11.67
N ALA A 58 0.42 24.77 11.09
CA ALA A 58 -0.64 25.66 11.58
C ALA A 58 -1.43 25.10 12.78
N GLU A 59 -1.02 23.99 13.40
CA GLU A 59 -1.79 23.30 14.45
C GLU A 59 -2.31 24.22 15.56
N LYS A 60 -1.40 25.02 16.15
CA LYS A 60 -1.77 25.93 17.24
C LYS A 60 -2.75 26.99 16.77
N PHE A 61 -2.47 27.60 15.62
CA PHE A 61 -3.32 28.63 15.03
C PHE A 61 -4.72 28.09 14.71
N VAL A 62 -4.81 26.92 14.08
CA VAL A 62 -6.09 26.28 13.74
C VAL A 62 -6.86 25.89 15.01
N SER A 63 -6.17 25.34 16.02
CA SER A 63 -6.81 25.03 17.30
C SER A 63 -7.36 26.26 18.01
N ASP A 64 -6.61 27.37 18.02
CA ASP A 64 -7.05 28.62 18.64
C ASP A 64 -8.18 29.27 17.84
N LEU A 65 -8.13 29.21 16.50
CA LEU A 65 -9.18 29.68 15.62
C LEU A 65 -10.49 28.93 15.89
N GLN A 66 -10.45 27.60 15.98
CA GLN A 66 -11.62 26.78 16.27
C GLN A 66 -12.25 27.03 17.63
N LYS A 67 -11.43 27.27 18.66
CA LYS A 67 -11.93 27.60 20.01
C LYS A 67 -12.67 28.94 20.04
N ASN A 68 -12.24 29.89 19.22
CA ASN A 68 -12.76 31.25 19.22
C ASN A 68 -13.88 31.46 18.19
N MET A 69 -14.14 30.49 17.31
CA MET A 69 -15.23 30.55 16.33
C MET A 69 -16.49 29.82 16.79
N THR A 70 -17.64 30.25 16.29
CA THR A 70 -18.93 29.61 16.58
C THR A 70 -18.98 28.23 15.94
N LYS A 71 -19.60 27.23 16.61
CA LYS A 71 -19.71 25.85 16.09
C LYS A 71 -20.43 25.73 14.73
N GLU A 72 -21.16 26.77 14.31
CA GLU A 72 -21.85 26.85 13.02
C GLU A 72 -20.97 27.42 11.89
N SER A 73 -19.73 27.84 12.16
CA SER A 73 -18.86 28.35 11.10
C SER A 73 -18.35 27.22 10.20
N ASN A 74 -18.68 27.26 8.91
CA ASN A 74 -18.20 26.33 7.87
C ASN A 74 -16.73 26.62 7.47
N VAL A 75 -15.85 26.77 8.46
CA VAL A 75 -14.43 27.06 8.22
C VAL A 75 -13.74 25.76 7.82
N LEU A 76 -13.20 25.74 6.60
CA LEU A 76 -12.38 24.64 6.09
C LEU A 76 -10.91 25.03 6.22
N THR A 77 -10.13 24.21 6.92
CA THR A 77 -8.69 24.45 7.07
C THR A 77 -7.89 23.37 6.35
N PHE A 78 -6.86 23.79 5.61
CA PHE A 78 -5.93 22.86 4.98
C PHE A 78 -5.31 21.89 6.00
N TYR A 79 -4.95 22.39 7.18
CA TYR A 79 -4.28 21.61 8.22
C TYR A 79 -5.13 20.42 8.71
N GLU A 80 -6.44 20.60 8.90
CA GLU A 80 -7.32 19.50 9.32
C GLU A 80 -7.45 18.43 8.25
N HIS A 81 -7.74 18.83 7.02
CA HIS A 81 -7.83 17.89 5.91
C HIS A 81 -6.51 17.13 5.70
N TYR A 82 -5.37 17.82 5.83
CA TYR A 82 -4.06 17.19 5.79
C TYR A 82 -3.85 16.21 6.96
N LYS A 83 -4.18 16.62 8.19
CA LYS A 83 -4.05 15.79 9.40
C LYS A 83 -4.94 14.55 9.34
N ASP A 84 -6.18 14.68 8.88
CA ASP A 84 -7.10 13.56 8.74
C ASP A 84 -6.70 12.64 7.58
N GLY A 85 -6.19 13.21 6.48
CA GLY A 85 -5.56 12.44 5.40
C GLY A 85 -4.37 11.61 5.92
N LEU A 86 -3.48 12.20 6.72
CA LEU A 86 -2.36 11.48 7.35
C LEU A 86 -2.85 10.38 8.29
N LYS A 87 -3.88 10.63 9.11
CA LYS A 87 -4.47 9.61 9.98
C LYS A 87 -5.02 8.43 9.18
N LEU A 88 -5.77 8.71 8.11
CA LEU A 88 -6.36 7.69 7.25
C LEU A 88 -5.27 6.85 6.57
N LEU A 89 -4.26 7.49 5.98
CA LEU A 89 -3.13 6.80 5.36
C LEU A 89 -2.34 5.96 6.39
N GLY A 90 -2.10 6.50 7.58
CA GLY A 90 -1.43 5.78 8.67
C GLY A 90 -2.23 4.57 9.14
N MET A 91 -3.56 4.71 9.26
CA MET A 91 -4.46 3.60 9.61
C MET A 91 -4.47 2.52 8.53
N MET A 92 -4.58 2.89 7.25
CA MET A 92 -4.53 1.93 6.14
C MET A 92 -3.19 1.22 6.07
N ALA A 93 -2.07 1.93 6.27
CA ALA A 93 -0.74 1.35 6.30
C ALA A 93 -0.59 0.35 7.46
N PHE A 94 -1.09 0.69 8.65
CA PHE A 94 -1.07 -0.20 9.81
C PHE A 94 -1.87 -1.47 9.57
N ILE A 95 -3.11 -1.34 9.08
CA ILE A 95 -3.98 -2.48 8.75
C ILE A 95 -3.32 -3.36 7.69
N GLY A 96 -2.81 -2.76 6.61
CA GLY A 96 -2.14 -3.49 5.53
C GLY A 96 -0.92 -4.26 6.01
N LEU A 97 -0.07 -3.64 6.83
CA LEU A 97 1.12 -4.28 7.41
C LEU A 97 0.74 -5.41 8.37
N PHE A 98 -0.26 -5.19 9.24
CA PHE A 98 -0.71 -6.20 10.19
C PHE A 98 -1.32 -7.42 9.48
N ILE A 99 -2.19 -7.19 8.49
CA ILE A 99 -2.78 -8.25 7.67
C ILE A 99 -1.68 -9.00 6.89
N GLY A 100 -0.72 -8.27 6.31
CA GLY A 100 0.41 -8.87 5.60
C GLY A 100 1.23 -9.79 6.51
N LEU A 101 1.61 -9.33 7.70
CA LEU A 101 2.32 -10.16 8.69
C LEU A 101 1.50 -11.38 9.12
N LEU A 102 0.19 -11.21 9.33
CA LEU A 102 -0.70 -12.30 9.73
C LEU A 102 -0.76 -13.39 8.66
N PHE A 103 -0.94 -13.03 7.39
CA PHE A 103 -0.94 -14.00 6.30
C PHE A 103 0.42 -14.68 6.12
N ILE A 104 1.52 -13.92 6.19
CA ILE A 104 2.87 -14.48 6.11
C ILE A 104 3.11 -15.53 7.20
N THR A 105 2.78 -15.20 8.45
CA THR A 105 2.96 -16.13 9.57
C THR A 105 2.00 -17.32 9.47
N ALA A 106 0.76 -17.11 9.03
CA ALA A 106 -0.21 -18.18 8.84
C ALA A 106 0.25 -19.17 7.75
N THR A 107 0.60 -18.67 6.56
CA THR A 107 1.09 -19.51 5.45
C THR A 107 2.40 -20.20 5.81
N GLY A 108 3.34 -19.50 6.43
CA GLY A 108 4.58 -20.10 6.93
C GLY A 108 4.34 -21.23 7.93
N SER A 109 3.41 -21.03 8.87
CA SER A 109 3.05 -22.05 9.87
C SER A 109 2.35 -23.26 9.24
N ILE A 110 1.43 -23.05 8.29
CA ILE A 110 0.74 -24.13 7.57
C ILE A 110 1.75 -25.00 6.83
N ILE A 111 2.67 -24.38 6.09
CA ILE A 111 3.70 -25.11 5.34
C ILE A 111 4.62 -25.86 6.30
N TYR A 112 5.08 -25.21 7.36
CA TYR A 112 5.94 -25.82 8.39
C TYR A 112 5.29 -27.07 9.03
N PHE A 113 4.01 -26.97 9.41
CA PHE A 113 3.29 -28.10 10.00
C PHE A 113 3.07 -29.24 9.01
N LYS A 114 2.67 -28.92 7.77
CA LYS A 114 2.51 -29.92 6.71
C LYS A 114 3.78 -30.75 6.52
N LEU A 115 4.91 -30.07 6.34
CA LEU A 115 6.21 -30.73 6.13
C LEU A 115 6.69 -31.52 7.35
N THR A 116 6.42 -31.03 8.56
CA THR A 116 6.76 -31.75 9.79
C THR A 116 5.93 -33.03 9.93
N MET A 117 4.67 -33.02 9.51
CA MET A 117 3.82 -34.22 9.48
C MET A 117 4.30 -35.21 8.41
N GLU A 118 4.58 -34.73 7.19
CA GLU A 118 5.13 -35.54 6.09
C GLU A 118 6.47 -36.19 6.47
N ALA A 119 7.38 -35.44 7.11
CA ALA A 119 8.66 -35.97 7.60
C ALA A 119 8.51 -37.15 8.57
N ARG A 120 7.49 -37.09 9.44
CA ARG A 120 7.20 -38.17 10.41
C ARG A 120 6.62 -39.39 9.74
N GLU A 121 5.72 -39.20 8.78
CA GLU A 121 5.12 -40.29 8.01
C GLU A 121 6.15 -40.98 7.11
N ASP A 122 7.01 -40.20 6.46
CA ASP A 122 8.02 -40.71 5.54
C ASP A 122 9.26 -41.28 6.22
N LYS A 123 9.40 -41.13 7.55
CA LYS A 123 10.54 -41.69 8.32
C LYS A 123 10.72 -43.20 8.08
N SER A 124 9.63 -43.97 8.05
CA SER A 124 9.68 -45.41 7.76
C SER A 124 10.16 -45.72 6.34
N LYS A 125 9.70 -44.93 5.36
CA LYS A 125 10.13 -45.04 3.96
C LYS A 125 11.60 -44.69 3.82
N PHE A 126 12.07 -43.65 4.51
CA PHE A 126 13.47 -43.24 4.56
C PHE A 126 14.37 -44.34 5.11
N MET A 127 13.99 -44.99 6.22
CA MET A 127 14.74 -46.12 6.77
C MET A 127 14.84 -47.27 5.76
N THR A 128 13.81 -47.48 4.94
CA THR A 128 13.81 -48.50 3.88
C THR A 128 14.73 -48.10 2.72
N LEU A 129 14.66 -46.86 2.25
CA LEU A 129 15.55 -46.29 1.23
C LEU A 129 17.03 -46.34 1.65
N SER A 130 17.31 -46.06 2.91
CA SER A 130 18.68 -46.14 3.45
C SER A 130 19.20 -47.59 3.47
N LYS A 131 18.34 -48.60 3.71
CA LYS A 131 18.73 -50.02 3.67
C LYS A 131 19.09 -50.52 2.26
N ILE A 132 18.54 -49.89 1.22
CA ILE A 132 18.85 -50.21 -0.18
C ILE A 132 19.97 -49.32 -0.77
N GLY A 133 20.64 -48.54 0.06
CA GLY A 133 21.86 -47.80 -0.31
C GLY A 133 21.69 -46.32 -0.64
N VAL A 134 20.49 -45.75 -0.48
CA VAL A 134 20.29 -44.30 -0.73
C VAL A 134 20.99 -43.50 0.36
N SER A 135 21.80 -42.53 -0.07
CA SER A 135 22.55 -41.65 0.82
C SER A 135 21.64 -40.59 1.47
N ARG A 136 22.05 -40.10 2.64
CA ARG A 136 21.33 -38.99 3.32
C ARG A 136 21.34 -37.70 2.50
N ASP A 137 22.37 -37.48 1.67
CA ASP A 137 22.50 -36.31 0.82
C ASP A 137 21.54 -36.33 -0.38
N GLU A 138 21.28 -37.52 -0.95
CA GLU A 138 20.26 -37.69 -1.99
C GLU A 138 18.86 -37.36 -1.45
N ILE A 139 18.54 -37.83 -0.24
CA ILE A 139 17.26 -37.50 0.40
C ILE A 139 17.17 -36.01 0.71
N ARG A 140 18.24 -35.41 1.27
CA ARG A 140 18.28 -33.98 1.53
C ARG A 140 18.04 -33.17 0.27
N THR A 141 18.60 -33.61 -0.86
CA THR A 141 18.42 -32.97 -2.17
C THR A 141 16.99 -33.09 -2.67
N ALA A 142 16.35 -34.26 -2.52
CA ALA A 142 14.96 -34.47 -2.89
C ALA A 142 14.02 -33.55 -2.09
N VAL A 143 14.16 -33.57 -0.76
CA VAL A 143 13.37 -32.75 0.17
C VAL A 143 13.59 -31.26 -0.07
N SER A 144 14.83 -30.85 -0.31
CA SER A 144 15.19 -29.46 -0.63
C SER A 144 14.46 -28.95 -1.87
N LYS A 145 14.35 -29.77 -2.92
CA LYS A 145 13.63 -29.42 -4.16
C LYS A 145 12.13 -29.33 -3.93
N GLU A 146 11.56 -30.26 -3.17
CA GLU A 146 10.14 -30.23 -2.81
C GLU A 146 9.79 -28.97 -2.01
N LEU A 147 10.58 -28.67 -0.97
CA LEU A 147 10.47 -27.45 -0.17
C LEU A 147 10.57 -26.19 -1.04
N LEU A 148 11.49 -26.18 -2.01
CA LEU A 148 11.69 -25.03 -2.89
C LEU A 148 10.44 -24.78 -3.75
N ILE A 149 9.79 -25.83 -4.24
CA ILE A 149 8.52 -25.70 -4.97
C ILE A 149 7.41 -25.22 -4.03
N LEU A 150 7.32 -25.78 -2.83
CA LEU A 150 6.24 -25.50 -1.88
C LEU A 150 6.28 -24.07 -1.34
N PHE A 151 7.48 -23.53 -1.08
CA PHE A 151 7.67 -22.13 -0.69
C PHE A 151 7.78 -21.19 -1.90
N GLY A 152 8.35 -21.64 -3.01
CA GLY A 152 8.56 -20.84 -4.21
C GLY A 152 7.27 -20.55 -4.99
N ALA A 153 6.35 -21.51 -5.07
CA ALA A 153 5.11 -21.32 -5.82
C ALA A 153 4.24 -20.18 -5.24
N PRO A 154 3.94 -20.11 -3.93
CA PRO A 154 3.22 -18.98 -3.34
C PRO A 154 3.94 -17.64 -3.54
N PHE A 155 5.27 -17.63 -3.47
CA PHE A 155 6.09 -16.43 -3.72
C PHE A 155 5.92 -15.93 -5.16
N LEU A 156 6.04 -16.82 -6.14
CA LEU A 156 5.90 -16.46 -7.55
C LEU A 156 4.48 -15.97 -7.88
N VAL A 157 3.46 -16.65 -7.36
CA VAL A 157 2.06 -16.23 -7.54
C VAL A 157 1.85 -14.83 -6.97
N ALA A 158 2.36 -14.56 -5.76
CA ALA A 158 2.26 -13.24 -5.15
C ALA A 158 2.98 -12.15 -5.98
N ALA A 159 4.19 -12.44 -6.46
CA ALA A 159 4.97 -11.51 -7.28
C ALA A 159 4.25 -11.18 -8.61
N ILE A 160 3.82 -12.20 -9.33
CA ILE A 160 3.15 -12.08 -10.63
C ILE A 160 1.81 -11.35 -10.48
N ASN A 161 1.03 -11.67 -9.45
CA ASN A 161 -0.28 -11.04 -9.23
C ASN A 161 -0.15 -9.57 -8.79
N THR A 162 0.87 -9.23 -8.00
CA THR A 162 1.06 -7.88 -7.46
C THR A 162 1.66 -6.90 -8.47
N TYR A 163 2.41 -7.39 -9.46
CA TYR A 163 3.03 -6.56 -10.51
C TYR A 163 2.03 -5.71 -11.31
N PRO A 164 1.00 -6.27 -11.99
CA PRO A 164 0.05 -5.46 -12.76
C PRO A 164 -0.79 -4.54 -11.86
N ALA A 165 -1.11 -5.00 -10.64
CA ALA A 165 -1.81 -4.19 -9.64
C ALA A 165 -1.00 -2.94 -9.26
N THR A 166 0.32 -3.08 -9.09
CA THR A 166 1.22 -1.96 -8.79
C THR A 166 1.28 -0.95 -9.93
N ILE A 167 1.33 -1.42 -11.18
CA ILE A 167 1.34 -0.54 -12.36
C ILE A 167 0.03 0.25 -12.45
N ALA A 168 -1.11 -0.43 -12.34
CA ALA A 168 -2.42 0.21 -12.39
C ALA A 168 -2.58 1.26 -11.28
N LEU A 169 -2.20 0.90 -10.04
CA LEU A 169 -2.24 1.83 -8.90
C LEU A 169 -1.29 3.02 -9.11
N GLY A 170 -0.09 2.78 -9.64
CA GLY A 170 0.89 3.83 -9.94
C GLY A 170 0.36 4.84 -10.96
N HIS A 171 -0.34 4.37 -12.00
CA HIS A 171 -1.00 5.25 -12.97
C HIS A 171 -2.17 6.01 -12.35
N MET A 172 -3.03 5.36 -11.56
CA MET A 172 -4.17 6.02 -10.90
C MET A 172 -3.73 7.13 -9.93
N LEU A 173 -2.60 6.95 -9.25
CA LEU A 173 -2.10 7.90 -8.27
C LEU A 173 -1.06 8.88 -8.85
N ALA A 174 -0.68 8.74 -10.13
CA ALA A 174 0.45 9.45 -10.73
C ALA A 174 1.76 9.32 -9.92
N LEU A 175 2.01 8.15 -9.32
CA LEU A 175 3.17 7.86 -8.48
C LEU A 175 4.06 6.76 -9.09
N LYS A 176 5.37 6.89 -8.88
CA LYS A 176 6.34 5.84 -9.24
C LYS A 176 6.42 4.79 -8.13
N LEU A 177 5.61 3.73 -8.24
CA LEU A 177 5.52 2.67 -7.22
C LEU A 177 6.46 1.47 -7.46
N MET A 178 7.15 1.41 -8.60
CA MET A 178 8.00 0.26 -8.96
C MET A 178 9.12 0.00 -7.93
N ASN A 179 9.76 1.06 -7.43
CA ASN A 179 10.83 0.93 -6.43
C ASN A 179 10.29 0.33 -5.12
N ILE A 180 9.09 0.74 -4.70
CA ILE A 180 8.44 0.25 -3.49
C ILE A 180 8.07 -1.22 -3.66
N TYR A 181 7.52 -1.60 -4.82
CA TYR A 181 7.23 -2.99 -5.15
C TYR A 181 8.47 -3.90 -5.05
N ILE A 182 9.61 -3.47 -5.61
CA ILE A 182 10.87 -4.25 -5.54
C ILE A 182 11.31 -4.44 -4.09
N ILE A 183 11.25 -3.39 -3.26
CA ILE A 183 11.62 -3.47 -1.84
C ILE A 183 10.71 -4.48 -1.10
N ILE A 184 9.39 -4.40 -1.32
CA ILE A 184 8.42 -5.32 -0.70
C ILE A 184 8.70 -6.76 -1.15
N LEU A 185 8.98 -6.98 -2.43
CA LEU A 185 9.29 -8.29 -2.98
C LEU A 185 10.56 -8.89 -2.37
N ILE A 186 11.60 -8.09 -2.16
CA ILE A 186 12.85 -8.52 -1.52
C ILE A 186 12.60 -8.90 -0.05
N ILE A 187 11.84 -8.09 0.69
CA ILE A 187 11.49 -8.39 2.09
C ILE A 187 10.68 -9.70 2.16
N TYR A 188 9.72 -9.87 1.26
CA TYR A 188 8.91 -11.08 1.19
C TYR A 188 9.75 -12.31 0.85
N ALA A 189 10.67 -12.21 -0.11
CA ALA A 189 11.63 -13.26 -0.45
C ALA A 189 12.52 -13.61 0.76
N ALA A 190 13.04 -12.61 1.47
CA ALA A 190 13.89 -12.83 2.64
C ALA A 190 13.16 -13.61 3.75
N ILE A 191 11.90 -13.26 4.02
CA ILE A 191 11.08 -13.99 5.00
C ILE A 191 10.83 -15.44 4.55
N TYR A 192 10.50 -15.65 3.28
CA TYR A 192 10.31 -17.00 2.73
C TYR A 192 11.59 -17.84 2.78
N CYS A 193 12.76 -17.24 2.55
CA CYS A 193 14.04 -17.91 2.74
C CYS A 193 14.25 -18.35 4.19
N ILE A 194 13.91 -17.51 5.17
CA ILE A 194 13.99 -17.88 6.59
C ILE A 194 13.12 -19.10 6.89
N TYR A 195 11.86 -19.10 6.44
CA TYR A 195 10.97 -20.24 6.60
C TYR A 195 11.48 -21.50 5.91
N TYR A 196 12.00 -21.37 4.69
CA TYR A 196 12.58 -22.48 3.94
C TYR A 196 13.73 -23.14 4.72
N PHE A 197 14.70 -22.36 5.20
CA PHE A 197 15.84 -22.92 5.95
C PHE A 197 15.43 -23.49 7.31
N ALA A 198 14.51 -22.83 8.02
CA ALA A 198 13.98 -23.33 9.28
C ALA A 198 13.28 -24.69 9.09
N THR A 199 12.49 -24.81 8.02
CA THR A 199 11.74 -26.05 7.74
C THR A 199 12.67 -27.15 7.26
N LEU A 200 13.62 -26.86 6.35
CA LEU A 200 14.62 -27.84 5.89
C LEU A 200 15.43 -28.41 7.06
N LYS A 201 15.89 -27.55 7.97
CA LYS A 201 16.63 -27.98 9.17
C LYS A 201 15.79 -28.90 10.06
N THR A 202 14.52 -28.54 10.26
CA THR A 202 13.59 -29.32 11.09
C THR A 202 13.27 -30.67 10.46
N TYR A 203 12.97 -30.70 9.16
CA TYR A 203 12.71 -31.92 8.41
C TYR A 203 13.88 -32.89 8.49
N MET A 204 15.10 -32.40 8.19
CA MET A 204 16.30 -33.24 8.25
C MET A 204 16.59 -33.77 9.65
N LYS A 205 16.28 -32.99 10.70
CA LYS A 205 16.40 -33.45 12.09
C LYS A 205 15.47 -34.64 12.37
N ILE A 206 14.20 -34.53 12.00
CA ILE A 206 13.17 -35.56 12.25
C ILE A 206 13.50 -36.88 11.56
N VAL A 207 14.03 -36.80 10.34
CA VAL A 207 14.41 -37.98 9.55
C VAL A 207 15.76 -38.58 10.00
N SER A 208 16.61 -37.77 10.65
CA SER A 208 17.91 -38.22 11.16
C SER A 208 17.85 -38.92 12.52
N GLU A 209 16.86 -38.57 13.35
CA GLU A 209 16.43 -39.32 14.55
C GLU A 209 15.72 -40.61 14.14
#